data_AF-A0A1V2M1C9-F1
#
_entry.id   AF-A0A1V2M1C9-F1
#
_cell.length_a   1.000
_cell.length_b   1.000
_cell.length_c   1.000
_cell.angle_alpha   90.00
_cell.angle_beta   90.00
_cell.angle_gamma   90.00
#
_symmetry.space_group_name_H-M   'P 1'
#
loop_
_entity.id
_entity.type
_entity.pdbx_description
1 polymer ?
#
loop_
_entity_poly.entity_id
_entity_poly.type
_entity_poly.pdbx_seq_one_letter_code
_entity_poly.pdbx_strand_id
1 'polypeptide(L)'
;MLQPSYNQILQKLNSEPNEPPVTSRYSIIIATARRARQIIDIANETSNARNHEIIDPVRIKKKVELNEKLKRQKPISIAVDELYSGKIKIKERDNVL
;
A
#
# COMPACT_ATOMS: atom_id res chain seq x y z
N MET A 1 -18.65 -6.92 -7.25
CA MET A 1 -18.36 -5.49 -6.97
C MET A 1 -17.10 -5.41 -6.13
N LEU A 2 -16.23 -4.43 -6.38
CA LEU A 2 -15.07 -4.17 -5.50
C LEU A 2 -15.61 -3.78 -4.12
N GLN A 3 -15.13 -4.48 -3.10
CA GLN A 3 -15.40 -4.19 -1.69
C GLN A 3 -14.07 -3.78 -1.05
N PRO A 4 -14.03 -2.72 -0.23
CA PRO A 4 -15.10 -1.76 0.05
C PRO A 4 -15.47 -0.88 -1.17
N SER A 5 -16.64 -0.25 -1.12
CA SER A 5 -17.08 0.73 -2.13
C SER A 5 -16.27 2.03 -2.07
N TYR A 6 -16.28 2.80 -3.17
CA TYR A 6 -15.61 4.09 -3.24
C TYR A 6 -16.01 5.05 -2.10
N ASN A 7 -17.31 5.18 -1.83
CA ASN A 7 -17.80 6.11 -0.80
C ASN A 7 -17.32 5.70 0.60
N GLN A 8 -17.26 4.39 0.88
CA GLN A 8 -16.73 3.88 2.15
C GLN A 8 -15.24 4.18 2.30
N ILE A 9 -14.46 4.04 1.22
CA ILE A 9 -13.03 4.41 1.23
C ILE A 9 -12.87 5.91 1.50
N LEU A 10 -13.63 6.76 0.80
CA LEU A 10 -13.52 8.21 0.93
C LEU A 10 -13.88 8.69 2.34
N GLN A 11 -14.99 8.20 2.90
CA GLN A 11 -15.40 8.51 4.27
C GLN A 11 -14.33 8.08 5.26
N LYS A 12 -13.80 6.86 5.12
CA LYS A 12 -12.77 6.34 6.01
C LYS A 12 -11.48 7.15 5.95
N LEU A 13 -11.01 7.52 4.77
CA LEU A 13 -9.80 8.33 4.58
C LEU A 13 -9.93 9.73 5.16
N ASN A 14 -11.10 10.35 5.03
CA ASN A 14 -11.34 11.72 5.51
C ASN A 14 -11.91 11.76 6.94
N SER A 15 -11.85 10.66 7.69
CA SER A 15 -12.34 10.62 9.08
C SER A 15 -11.38 11.29 10.07
N GLU A 16 -10.13 11.53 9.69
CA GLU A 16 -9.12 12.15 10.57
C GLU A 16 -9.11 13.68 10.41
N PRO A 17 -9.35 14.46 11.47
CA PRO A 17 -9.61 15.91 11.38
C PRO A 17 -8.37 16.79 11.09
N ASN A 18 -7.16 16.23 11.08
CA ASN A 18 -5.89 16.96 10.93
C ASN A 18 -5.12 16.64 9.64
N GLU A 19 -5.72 15.91 8.70
CA GLU A 19 -5.13 15.63 7.39
C GLU A 19 -5.93 16.32 6.27
N PRO A 20 -5.26 16.81 5.20
CA PRO A 20 -5.96 17.37 4.07
C PRO A 20 -6.90 16.33 3.45
N PRO A 21 -8.16 16.68 3.15
CA PRO A 21 -9.15 15.71 2.70
C PRO A 21 -8.79 15.19 1.31
N VAL A 22 -8.85 13.88 1.14
CA VAL A 22 -8.79 13.24 -0.18
C VAL A 22 -10.13 13.46 -0.87
N THR A 23 -10.14 14.18 -1.98
CA THR A 23 -11.39 14.51 -2.72
C THR A 23 -11.50 13.79 -4.06
N SER A 24 -10.37 13.36 -4.64
CA SER A 24 -10.31 12.81 -5.99
C SER A 24 -10.31 11.28 -6.02
N ARG A 25 -11.24 10.72 -6.82
CA ARG A 25 -11.27 9.29 -7.20
C ARG A 25 -9.94 8.81 -7.77
N TYR A 26 -9.33 9.64 -8.62
CA TYR A 26 -8.09 9.30 -9.29
C TYR A 26 -6.92 9.19 -8.31
N SER A 27 -6.90 9.98 -7.24
CA SER A 27 -5.86 9.89 -6.20
C SER A 27 -5.87 8.53 -5.52
N ILE A 28 -7.05 7.98 -5.21
CA ILE A 28 -7.21 6.64 -4.63
C ILE A 28 -6.74 5.57 -5.63
N ILE A 29 -7.14 5.67 -6.90
CA ILE A 29 -6.73 4.72 -7.94
C ILE A 29 -5.21 4.73 -8.13
N ILE A 30 -4.60 5.91 -8.20
CA ILE A 30 -3.16 6.06 -8.38
C ILE A 30 -2.42 5.53 -7.15
N ALA A 31 -2.87 5.86 -5.94
CA ALA A 31 -2.25 5.40 -4.70
C ALA A 31 -2.30 3.87 -4.57
N THR A 32 -3.46 3.28 -4.80
CA THR A 32 -3.65 1.81 -4.76
C THR A 32 -2.84 1.11 -5.85
N ALA A 33 -2.80 1.64 -7.08
CA ALA A 33 -1.99 1.08 -8.16
C ALA A 33 -0.48 1.16 -7.86
N ARG A 34 -0.01 2.30 -7.32
CA ARG A 34 1.39 2.47 -6.88
C ARG A 34 1.74 1.48 -5.79
N ARG A 35 0.86 1.29 -4.81
CA ARG A 35 1.06 0.32 -3.74
C ARG A 35 1.07 -1.11 -4.24
N ALA A 36 0.18 -1.46 -5.18
CA ALA A 36 0.16 -2.77 -5.82
C ALA A 36 1.51 -3.10 -6.48
N ARG A 37 2.13 -2.13 -7.15
CA ARG A 37 3.48 -2.28 -7.73
C ARG A 37 4.53 -2.55 -6.65
N GLN A 38 4.55 -1.75 -5.58
CA GLN A 38 5.48 -1.98 -4.46
C GLN A 38 5.33 -3.38 -3.85
N ILE A 39 4.11 -3.89 -3.72
CA ILE A 39 3.84 -5.24 -3.22
C ILE A 39 4.51 -6.29 -4.13
N ILE A 40 4.38 -6.14 -5.44
CA ILE A 40 5.01 -7.01 -6.44
C ILE A 40 6.55 -6.92 -6.35
N ASP A 41 7.09 -5.70 -6.28
CA ASP A 41 8.53 -5.47 -6.19
C ASP A 41 9.13 -6.15 -4.94
N ILE A 42 8.47 -6.00 -3.78
CA ILE A 42 8.90 -6.63 -2.52
C ILE A 42 8.79 -8.17 -2.61
N ALA A 43 7.74 -8.70 -3.23
CA ALA A 43 7.56 -10.13 -3.39
C ALA A 43 8.65 -10.76 -4.28
N ASN A 44 8.99 -10.07 -5.37
CA ASN A 44 9.97 -10.49 -6.37
C ASN A 44 11.41 -10.16 -5.99
N GLU A 45 11.64 -9.38 -4.92
CA GLU A 45 12.97 -9.02 -4.46
C GLU A 45 13.80 -10.28 -4.17
N THR A 46 14.64 -10.71 -5.10
CA THR A 46 15.60 -11.79 -4.89
C THR A 46 16.66 -11.26 -3.95
N SER A 47 16.86 -11.93 -2.81
CA SER A 47 17.93 -11.62 -1.87
C SER A 47 19.26 -11.78 -2.62
N ASN A 48 19.80 -10.70 -3.18
CA ASN A 48 21.12 -10.73 -3.81
C ASN A 48 22.13 -10.94 -2.68
N ALA A 49 22.46 -12.20 -2.41
CA ALA A 49 23.40 -12.65 -1.37
C ALA A 49 24.85 -12.15 -1.59
N ARG A 50 25.09 -11.23 -2.52
CA ARG A 50 26.41 -10.68 -2.85
C ARG A 50 26.77 -9.42 -2.08
N ASN A 51 25.79 -8.73 -1.48
CA ASN A 51 26.05 -7.61 -0.58
C ASN A 51 25.67 -8.06 0.83
N HIS A 52 26.64 -8.06 1.75
CA HIS A 52 26.50 -8.40 3.17
C HIS A 52 25.69 -7.32 3.92
N GLU A 53 24.55 -6.90 3.36
CA GLU A 53 23.64 -5.99 4.03
C GLU A 53 22.96 -6.75 5.17
N ILE A 54 22.99 -6.15 6.36
CA ILE A 54 22.26 -6.63 7.53
C ILE A 54 20.80 -6.79 7.11
N ILE A 55 20.34 -8.04 7.00
CA ILE A 55 18.98 -8.32 6.55
C ILE A 55 18.05 -7.94 7.69
N ASP A 56 17.42 -6.78 7.59
CA ASP A 56 16.46 -6.30 8.60
C ASP A 56 15.35 -7.37 8.77
N PRO A 57 15.21 -7.97 9.97
CA PRO A 57 14.22 -9.01 10.23
C PRO A 57 12.78 -8.54 9.96
N VAL A 58 12.52 -7.24 10.09
CA VAL A 58 11.22 -6.64 9.76
C VAL A 58 10.93 -6.76 8.26
N ARG A 59 11.94 -6.55 7.41
CA ARG A 59 11.79 -6.64 5.95
C ARG A 59 11.52 -8.08 5.51
N ILE A 60 12.22 -9.06 6.09
CA ILE A 60 11.97 -10.49 5.82
C ILE A 60 10.55 -10.86 6.20
N LYS A 61 10.13 -10.51 7.42
CA LYS A 61 8.78 -10.80 7.92
C LYS A 61 7.71 -10.23 7.00
N LYS A 62 7.89 -8.97 6.57
CA LYS A 62 6.98 -8.30 5.63
C LYS A 62 6.91 -9.00 4.28
N LYS A 63 8.04 -9.44 3.72
CA LYS A 63 8.08 -10.19 2.46
C LYS A 63 7.34 -11.52 2.57
N VAL A 64 7.59 -12.28 3.65
CA VAL A 64 6.89 -13.55 3.91
C VAL A 64 5.38 -13.33 4.03
N GLU A 65 4.96 -12.33 4.80
CA GLU A 65 3.54 -11.98 4.95
C GLU A 65 2.88 -11.62 3.60
N LEU A 66 3.56 -10.81 2.78
CA LEU A 66 3.04 -10.42 1.46
C LEU A 66 2.97 -11.62 0.51
N ASN A 67 3.96 -12.50 0.49
CA ASN A 67 3.94 -13.70 -0.33
C ASN A 67 2.79 -14.63 0.04
N GLU A 68 2.48 -14.80 1.33
CA GLU A 68 1.32 -15.58 1.76
C GLU A 68 -0.01 -14.94 1.31
N LYS A 69 -0.13 -13.60 1.39
CA LYS A 69 -1.33 -12.89 0.90
C LYS A 69 -1.49 -13.02 -0.63
N LEU A 70 -0.39 -12.90 -1.37
CA LEU A 70 -0.39 -12.95 -2.84
C LEU A 70 -0.80 -14.32 -3.41
N LYS A 71 -0.66 -15.40 -2.63
CA LYS A 71 -1.21 -16.73 -3.00
C LYS A 71 -2.74 -16.73 -3.13
N ARG A 72 -3.42 -15.82 -2.42
CA ARG A 72 -4.89 -15.81 -2.28
C ARG A 72 -5.56 -14.57 -2.87
N GLN A 73 -4.82 -13.47 -2.99
CA GLN A 73 -5.37 -12.16 -3.37
C GLN A 73 -4.53 -11.49 -4.45
N LYS A 74 -5.18 -10.69 -5.29
CA LYS A 74 -4.47 -9.85 -6.26
C LYS A 74 -3.76 -8.70 -5.54
N PRO A 75 -2.59 -8.23 -6.02
CA PRO A 75 -1.84 -7.13 -5.41
C PRO A 75 -2.69 -5.86 -5.18
N ILE A 76 -3.59 -5.57 -6.12
CA ILE A 76 -4.46 -4.39 -6.03
C ILE A 76 -5.52 -4.51 -4.92
N SER A 77 -6.03 -5.72 -4.67
CA SER A 77 -6.96 -5.97 -3.57
C SER A 77 -6.26 -5.77 -2.22
N ILE A 78 -5.04 -6.31 -2.08
CA ILE A 78 -4.22 -6.10 -0.88
C ILE A 78 -3.97 -4.60 -0.66
N ALA A 79 -3.66 -3.86 -1.71
CA ALA A 79 -3.43 -2.41 -1.63
C ALA A 79 -4.68 -1.64 -1.20
N VAL A 80 -5.87 -2.00 -1.71
CA VAL A 80 -7.14 -1.41 -1.29
C VAL A 80 -7.43 -1.71 0.19
N ASP A 81 -7.21 -2.95 0.63
CA ASP A 81 -7.41 -3.35 2.02
C ASP A 81 -6.44 -2.63 2.97
N GLU A 82 -5.17 -2.49 2.58
CA GLU A 82 -4.18 -1.73 3.34
C GLU A 82 -4.56 -0.25 3.44
N LEU A 83 -5.08 0.34 2.36
CA LEU A 83 -5.55 1.72 2.38
C LEU A 83 -6.77 1.88 3.29
N TYR A 84 -7.76 1.01 3.16
CA TYR A 84 -9.00 1.08 3.94
C TYR A 84 -8.77 0.82 5.43
N SER A 85 -7.85 -0.08 5.77
CA SER A 85 -7.45 -0.36 7.17
C SER A 85 -6.52 0.69 7.78
N GLY A 86 -6.07 1.69 7.00
CA GLY A 86 -5.16 2.73 7.46
C GLY A 86 -3.70 2.29 7.60
N LYS A 87 -3.34 1.10 7.09
CA LYS A 87 -1.94 0.62 7.05
C LYS A 87 -1.06 1.46 6.13
N ILE A 88 -1.68 2.11 5.15
CA ILE A 88 -1.06 3.11 4.29
C ILE A 88 -1.95 4.35 4.25
N LYS A 89 -1.33 5.51 4.01
CA LYS A 89 -2.01 6.81 3.87
C LYS A 89 -1.60 7.48 2.57
N ILE A 90 -2.51 8.27 2.01
CA ILE A 90 -2.21 9.14 0.85
C ILE A 90 -1.70 10.46 1.43
N LYS A 91 -0.50 10.87 1.01
CA LYS A 91 0.05 12.17 1.36
C LYS A 91 0.37 12.94 0.08
N GLU A 92 0.11 14.23 0.09
CA GLU A 92 0.65 15.12 -0.91
C GLU A 92 2.17 15.17 -0.76
N ARG A 93 2.85 15.32 -1.89
CA ARG A 93 4.30 15.48 -1.88
C ARG A 93 4.56 16.92 -1.51
N ASP A 94 5.28 17.17 -0.42
CA ASP A 94 5.67 18.54 -0.07
C ASP A 94 6.42 19.12 -1.27
N ASN A 95 5.86 20.18 -1.86
CA ASN A 95 6.53 20.95 -2.90
C ASN A 95 7.62 21.78 -2.22
N VAL A 96 8.72 21.12 -1.85
CA VAL A 96 9.94 21.82 -1.46
C VAL A 96 10.54 22.36 -2.77
N LEU A 97 10.33 23.66 -3.00
CA LEU A 97 10.97 24.45 -4.06
C LEU A 97 12.46 24.64 -3.76
#